data_AF-A0A7V9Z2R7-F1
#
_entry.id   AF-A0A7V9Z2R7-F1
#
_cell.length_a   1.000
_cell.length_b   1.000
_cell.length_c   1.000
_cell.angle_alpha   90.00
_cell.angle_beta   90.00
_cell.angle_gamma   90.00
#
_symmetry.space_group_name_H-M   'P 1'
#
loop_
_entity.id
_entity.type
_entity.pdbx_description
1 polymer ?
#
loop_
_entity_poly.entity_id
_entity_poly.type
_entity_poly.pdbx_seq_one_letter_code
_entity_poly.pdbx_strand_id
1 'polypeptide(L)'
;MYDIFRSFSTTFMLGTVFLIGSALLNAINQVYYAKYVQEISPFTFTFVSFFVTSITFNVISLFSKKNKNSIRRLSSKDRMNFISLNGWTAIIFICFFFALKYVEPAIVSAIEIGVGPLLALFIGKWLYPQHTASKVEFLIGIGILIGSIVLFWASLTGHSGIEMISIDLTVKGLIASTISGIGAVLAAIYSKRLSDSGWSSTQILDHRFYAIIPIAAVLAFTQDSLYVTVLKNGK
;
A
#
# COMPACT_ATOMS: atom_id res chain seq x y z
N MET A 1 -19.94 -19.90 30.21
CA MET A 1 -20.45 -19.86 28.81
C MET A 1 -20.85 -18.45 28.39
N TYR A 2 -21.54 -17.67 29.24
CA TYR A 2 -21.86 -16.25 29.00
C TYR A 2 -20.63 -15.33 28.81
N ASP A 3 -19.56 -15.51 29.60
CA ASP A 3 -18.35 -14.67 29.49
C ASP A 3 -17.56 -14.88 28.19
N ILE A 4 -17.61 -16.09 27.62
CA ILE A 4 -16.96 -16.41 26.34
C ILE A 4 -17.67 -15.68 25.18
N PHE A 5 -19.01 -15.67 25.18
CA PHE A 5 -19.80 -14.95 24.18
C PHE A 5 -19.63 -13.42 24.29
N ARG A 6 -19.56 -12.88 25.51
CA ARG A 6 -19.34 -11.44 25.74
C ARG A 6 -17.93 -11.00 25.32
N SER A 7 -16.92 -11.82 25.63
CA SER A 7 -15.53 -11.62 25.19
C SER A 7 -15.40 -11.64 23.67
N PHE A 8 -16.08 -12.59 23.01
CA PHE A 8 -16.10 -12.68 21.55
C PHE A 8 -16.76 -11.46 20.90
N SER A 9 -17.92 -11.01 21.41
CA SER A 9 -18.61 -9.81 20.94
C SER A 9 -17.78 -8.54 21.12
N THR A 10 -17.08 -8.41 22.25
CA THR A 10 -16.23 -7.24 22.54
C THR A 10 -15.00 -7.20 21.64
N THR A 11 -14.33 -8.34 21.43
CA THR A 11 -13.17 -8.46 20.53
C THR A 11 -13.56 -8.21 19.08
N PHE A 12 -14.71 -8.74 18.65
CA PHE A 12 -15.26 -8.49 17.32
C PHE A 12 -15.56 -7.00 17.11
N MET A 13 -16.27 -6.34 18.05
CA MET A 13 -16.56 -4.91 17.95
C MET A 13 -15.29 -4.06 17.94
N LEU A 14 -14.31 -4.35 18.81
CA LEU A 14 -13.01 -3.68 18.79
C LEU A 14 -12.33 -3.83 17.42
N GLY A 15 -12.28 -5.04 16.88
CA GLY A 15 -11.73 -5.30 15.56
C GLY A 15 -12.44 -4.51 14.46
N THR A 16 -13.76 -4.47 14.47
CA THR A 16 -14.57 -3.69 13.51
C THR A 16 -14.29 -2.19 13.63
N VAL A 17 -14.22 -1.65 14.84
CA VAL A 17 -13.91 -0.23 15.07
C VAL A 17 -12.51 0.12 14.55
N PHE A 18 -11.50 -0.71 14.82
CA PHE A 18 -10.15 -0.50 14.28
C PHE A 18 -10.12 -0.60 12.76
N LEU A 19 -10.88 -1.52 12.17
CA LEU A 19 -10.96 -1.68 10.72
C LEU A 19 -11.58 -0.43 10.06
N ILE A 20 -12.72 0.05 10.59
CA ILE A 20 -13.39 1.26 10.08
C ILE A 20 -12.50 2.48 10.27
N GLY A 21 -11.91 2.65 11.46
CA GLY A 21 -10.98 3.73 11.74
C GLY A 21 -9.78 3.73 10.81
N SER A 22 -9.19 2.55 10.54
CA SER A 22 -8.10 2.41 9.58
C SER A 22 -8.54 2.75 8.15
N ALA A 23 -9.75 2.37 7.73
CA ALA A 23 -10.25 2.68 6.40
C ALA A 23 -10.47 4.18 6.20
N LEU A 24 -11.03 4.87 7.21
CA LEU A 24 -11.22 6.32 7.21
C LEU A 24 -9.89 7.07 7.17
N LEU A 25 -8.94 6.70 8.03
CA LEU A 25 -7.60 7.28 8.03
C LEU A 25 -6.90 7.06 6.69
N ASN A 26 -7.04 5.87 6.10
CA ASN A 26 -6.47 5.58 4.79
C ASN A 26 -7.06 6.50 3.73
N ALA A 27 -8.40 6.63 3.65
CA ALA A 27 -9.08 7.50 2.69
C ALA A 27 -8.65 8.97 2.83
N ILE A 28 -8.60 9.50 4.05
CA ILE A 28 -8.12 10.86 4.33
C ILE A 28 -6.67 11.04 3.84
N ASN A 29 -5.80 10.07 4.16
CA ASN A 29 -4.40 10.11 3.75
C ASN A 29 -4.26 10.13 2.22
N GLN A 30 -5.06 9.37 1.46
CA GLN A 30 -4.93 9.35 0.00
C GLN A 30 -5.25 10.71 -0.63
N VAL A 31 -6.33 11.35 -0.17
CA VAL A 31 -6.70 12.70 -0.62
C VAL A 31 -5.64 13.72 -0.22
N TYR A 32 -5.12 13.62 1.00
CA TYR A 32 -4.04 14.48 1.48
C TYR A 32 -2.76 14.31 0.65
N TYR A 33 -2.30 13.08 0.42
CA TYR A 33 -1.09 12.79 -0.37
C TYR A 33 -1.21 13.28 -1.80
N ALA A 34 -2.36 13.08 -2.43
CA ALA A 34 -2.59 13.48 -3.80
C ALA A 34 -2.40 14.99 -4.02
N LYS A 35 -2.87 15.81 -3.07
CA LYS A 35 -2.65 17.27 -3.10
C LYS A 35 -1.17 17.61 -3.27
N TYR A 36 -0.29 16.99 -2.48
CA TYR A 36 1.15 17.26 -2.54
C TYR A 36 1.81 16.61 -3.75
N VAL A 37 1.49 15.35 -4.04
CA VAL A 37 2.11 14.56 -5.11
C VAL A 37 1.78 15.09 -6.51
N GLN A 38 0.65 15.78 -6.67
CA GLN A 38 0.32 16.47 -7.91
C GLN A 38 1.20 17.70 -8.13
N GLU A 39 1.57 18.42 -7.07
CA GLU A 39 2.43 19.60 -7.13
C GLU A 39 3.93 19.25 -7.23
N ILE A 40 4.40 18.23 -6.51
CA ILE A 40 5.82 17.87 -6.45
C ILE A 40 6.13 16.54 -7.17
N SER A 41 7.41 16.20 -7.36
CA SER A 41 7.76 14.87 -7.90
C SER A 41 7.23 13.75 -6.99
N PRO A 42 6.56 12.71 -7.54
CA PRO A 42 6.04 11.61 -6.74
C PRO A 42 7.17 10.84 -6.05
N PHE A 43 8.36 10.78 -6.66
CA PHE A 43 9.52 10.10 -6.08
C PHE A 43 10.14 10.91 -4.94
N THR A 44 10.22 12.23 -5.08
CA THR A 44 10.67 13.12 -4.00
C THR A 44 9.71 13.04 -2.81
N PHE A 45 8.40 13.08 -3.04
CA PHE A 45 7.39 12.89 -2.00
C PHE A 45 7.57 11.53 -1.30
N THR A 46 7.74 10.46 -2.08
CA THR A 46 7.97 9.11 -1.56
C THR A 46 9.21 9.06 -0.68
N PHE A 47 10.34 9.59 -1.15
CA PHE A 47 11.61 9.58 -0.42
C PHE A 47 11.49 10.28 0.92
N VAL A 48 11.00 11.53 0.93
CA VAL A 48 10.88 12.33 2.17
C VAL A 48 9.92 11.66 3.14
N SER A 49 8.76 11.21 2.67
CA SER A 49 7.74 10.56 3.50
C SER A 49 8.28 9.30 4.18
N PHE A 50 8.93 8.41 3.42
CA PHE A 50 9.46 7.17 3.97
C PHE A 50 10.71 7.35 4.81
N PHE A 51 11.53 8.37 4.51
CA PHE A 51 12.67 8.72 5.34
C PHE A 51 12.21 9.22 6.72
N VAL A 52 11.27 10.16 6.78
CA VAL A 52 10.70 10.66 8.04
C VAL A 52 9.99 9.55 8.80
N THR A 53 9.22 8.72 8.09
CA THR A 53 8.53 7.56 8.68
C THR A 53 9.52 6.59 9.30
N SER A 54 10.60 6.26 8.60
CA SER A 54 11.64 5.35 9.10
C SER A 54 12.34 5.92 10.33
N ILE A 55 12.68 7.21 10.35
CA ILE A 55 13.25 7.86 11.55
C ILE A 55 12.27 7.75 12.72
N THR A 56 10.99 8.07 12.50
CA THR A 56 9.96 8.03 13.55
C THR A 56 9.85 6.64 14.17
N PHE A 57 9.78 5.60 13.35
CA PHE A 57 9.70 4.23 13.82
C PHE A 57 10.98 3.76 14.51
N ASN A 58 12.16 4.09 13.97
CA ASN A 58 13.43 3.79 14.64
C ASN A 58 13.54 4.47 16.00
N VAL A 59 13.12 5.73 16.12
CA VAL A 59 13.11 6.46 17.40
C VAL A 59 12.16 5.79 18.41
N ILE A 60 10.93 5.48 18.00
CA ILE A 60 9.96 4.77 18.86
C ILE A 60 10.53 3.40 19.30
N SER A 61 11.17 2.69 18.38
CA SER A 61 11.81 1.40 18.61
C SER A 61 12.88 1.47 19.71
N LEU A 62 13.72 2.52 19.68
CA LEU A 62 14.77 2.76 20.68
C LEU A 62 14.21 3.00 22.09
N PHE A 63 13.07 3.69 22.21
CA PHE A 63 12.43 3.97 23.49
C PHE A 63 11.53 2.83 24.00
N SER A 64 11.19 1.87 23.15
CA SER A 64 10.33 0.75 23.53
C SER A 64 11.10 -0.30 24.35
N LYS A 65 10.79 -0.40 25.65
CA LYS A 65 11.37 -1.43 26.55
C LYS A 65 11.12 -2.88 26.07
N LYS A 66 10.06 -3.11 25.28
CA LYS A 66 9.78 -4.41 24.65
C LYS A 66 10.80 -4.79 23.55
N ASN A 67 11.49 -3.81 22.96
CA ASN A 67 12.47 -4.03 21.89
C ASN A 67 13.91 -4.21 22.37
N LYS A 68 14.22 -3.93 23.65
CA LYS A 68 15.60 -4.04 24.18
C LYS A 68 16.22 -5.45 24.05
N ASN A 69 15.40 -6.50 23.96
CA ASN A 69 15.84 -7.88 23.74
C ASN A 69 15.43 -8.45 22.36
N SER A 70 14.91 -7.62 21.45
CA SER A 70 14.19 -8.09 20.26
C SER A 70 14.96 -7.94 18.94
N ILE A 71 16.30 -7.81 18.97
CA ILE A 71 17.11 -8.00 17.75
C ILE A 71 17.05 -9.49 17.39
N ARG A 72 15.92 -9.90 16.83
CA ARG A 72 15.71 -11.24 16.33
C ARG A 72 16.56 -11.34 15.08
N ARG A 73 17.65 -12.10 15.18
CA ARG A 73 18.48 -12.39 14.02
C ARG A 73 17.60 -13.01 12.94
N LEU A 74 17.66 -12.41 11.75
CA LEU A 74 16.97 -12.90 10.56
C LEU A 74 17.38 -14.37 10.32
N SER A 75 16.45 -15.28 10.60
CA SER A 75 16.66 -16.69 10.30
C SER A 75 16.73 -16.87 8.78
N SER A 76 17.44 -17.91 8.31
CA SER A 76 17.48 -18.23 6.88
C SER A 76 16.09 -18.49 6.29
N LYS A 77 15.14 -18.94 7.13
CA LYS A 77 13.73 -19.17 6.74
C LYS A 77 12.93 -17.88 6.60
N ASP A 78 13.19 -16.88 7.44
CA ASP A 78 12.48 -15.60 7.43
C ASP A 78 13.00 -14.64 6.35
N ARG A 79 14.24 -14.84 5.90
CA ARG A 79 14.95 -13.95 4.96
C ARG A 79 14.18 -13.69 3.68
N MET A 80 13.58 -14.73 3.09
CA MET A 80 12.83 -14.56 1.84
C MET A 80 11.59 -13.69 2.07
N ASN A 81 10.79 -13.97 3.10
CA ASN A 81 9.61 -13.18 3.42
C ASN A 81 9.96 -11.72 3.73
N PHE A 82 11.10 -11.50 4.39
CA PHE A 82 11.60 -10.17 4.71
C PHE A 82 12.01 -9.37 3.46
N ILE A 83 12.77 -9.98 2.55
CA ILE A 83 13.20 -9.35 1.30
C ILE A 83 11.97 -9.08 0.42
N SER A 84 11.07 -10.06 0.27
CA SER A 84 9.84 -9.89 -0.48
C SER A 84 8.96 -8.78 0.08
N LEU A 85 8.82 -8.68 1.41
CA LEU A 85 8.06 -7.61 2.04
C LEU A 85 8.63 -6.22 1.72
N ASN A 86 9.95 -6.06 1.82
CA ASN A 86 10.61 -4.80 1.48
C ASN A 86 10.46 -4.46 -0.01
N GLY A 87 10.66 -5.43 -0.89
CA GLY A 87 10.50 -5.27 -2.34
C GLY A 87 9.08 -4.86 -2.71
N TRP A 88 8.07 -5.58 -2.21
CA TRP A 88 6.67 -5.23 -2.45
C TRP A 88 6.30 -3.88 -1.84
N THR A 89 6.85 -3.52 -0.68
CA THR A 89 6.62 -2.19 -0.10
C THR A 89 7.13 -1.08 -1.03
N ALA A 90 8.32 -1.23 -1.59
CA ALA A 90 8.85 -0.26 -2.55
C ALA A 90 7.93 -0.16 -3.79
N ILE A 91 7.54 -1.31 -4.36
CA ILE A 91 6.63 -1.35 -5.52
C ILE A 91 5.31 -0.67 -5.22
N ILE A 92 4.65 -1.02 -4.10
CA ILE A 92 3.36 -0.45 -3.68
C ILE A 92 3.41 1.06 -3.73
N PHE A 93 4.30 1.67 -2.95
CA PHE A 93 4.25 3.11 -2.75
C PHE A 93 4.80 3.90 -3.94
N ILE A 94 5.79 3.38 -4.67
CA ILE A 94 6.25 4.01 -5.92
C ILE A 94 5.11 4.03 -6.93
N CYS A 95 4.44 2.90 -7.14
CA CYS A 95 3.32 2.81 -8.07
C CYS A 95 2.11 3.62 -7.58
N PHE A 96 1.80 3.60 -6.29
CA PHE A 96 0.70 4.33 -5.68
C PHE A 96 0.87 5.85 -5.82
N PHE A 97 2.03 6.39 -5.44
CA PHE A 97 2.27 7.83 -5.58
C PHE A 97 2.42 8.25 -7.04
N PHE A 98 2.97 7.40 -7.91
CA PHE A 98 2.93 7.65 -9.35
C PHE A 98 1.47 7.72 -9.85
N ALA A 99 0.59 6.82 -9.42
CA ALA A 99 -0.82 6.82 -9.80
C ALA A 99 -1.53 8.08 -9.31
N LEU A 100 -1.34 8.48 -8.05
CA LEU A 100 -1.96 9.69 -7.46
C LEU A 100 -1.56 10.99 -8.17
N LYS A 101 -0.43 11.01 -8.90
CA LYS A 101 -0.01 12.16 -9.68
C LYS A 101 -0.87 12.39 -10.92
N TYR A 102 -1.38 11.33 -11.52
CA TYR A 102 -2.03 11.37 -12.83
C TYR A 102 -3.49 10.89 -12.82
N VAL A 103 -3.95 10.35 -11.70
CA VAL A 103 -5.29 9.77 -11.53
C VAL A 103 -5.90 10.25 -10.22
N GLU A 104 -7.21 10.45 -10.23
CA GLU A 104 -7.94 10.91 -9.05
C GLU A 104 -7.82 9.95 -7.86
N PRO A 105 -7.66 10.44 -6.61
CA PRO A 105 -7.39 9.58 -5.46
C PRO A 105 -8.50 8.58 -5.17
N ALA A 106 -9.76 8.96 -5.41
CA ALA A 106 -10.90 8.05 -5.25
C ALA A 106 -10.78 6.82 -6.17
N ILE A 107 -10.29 7.03 -7.39
CA ILE A 107 -10.17 5.99 -8.42
C ILE A 107 -8.98 5.10 -8.13
N VAL A 108 -7.84 5.69 -7.76
CA VAL A 108 -6.65 4.96 -7.29
C VAL A 108 -6.99 4.09 -6.08
N SER A 109 -7.64 4.67 -5.07
CA SER A 109 -8.06 3.95 -3.86
C SER A 109 -8.99 2.79 -4.17
N ALA A 110 -9.97 2.99 -5.04
CA ALA A 110 -10.96 1.96 -5.36
C ALA A 110 -10.33 0.78 -6.09
N ILE A 111 -9.44 1.05 -7.05
CA ILE A 111 -8.69 0.01 -7.75
C ILE A 111 -7.78 -0.72 -6.76
N GLU A 112 -6.94 -0.01 -6.01
CA GLU A 112 -5.99 -0.60 -5.08
C GLU A 112 -6.67 -1.54 -4.07
N ILE A 113 -7.74 -1.07 -3.43
CA ILE A 113 -8.50 -1.83 -2.42
C ILE A 113 -9.30 -2.95 -3.10
N GLY A 114 -9.84 -2.70 -4.29
CA GLY A 114 -10.66 -3.65 -5.03
C GLY A 114 -9.90 -4.86 -5.55
N VAL A 115 -8.59 -4.73 -5.80
CA VAL A 115 -7.73 -5.86 -6.20
C VAL A 115 -7.70 -6.96 -5.13
N GLY A 116 -7.78 -6.62 -3.84
CA GLY A 116 -7.70 -7.58 -2.74
C GLY A 116 -8.74 -8.72 -2.83
N PRO A 117 -10.04 -8.39 -2.78
CA PRO A 117 -11.12 -9.36 -2.97
C PRO A 117 -11.01 -10.11 -4.30
N LEU A 118 -10.64 -9.43 -5.39
CA LEU A 118 -10.51 -10.08 -6.70
C LEU A 118 -9.41 -11.13 -6.70
N LEU A 119 -8.23 -10.82 -6.17
CA LEU A 119 -7.18 -11.80 -5.98
C LEU A 119 -7.63 -12.94 -5.07
N ALA A 120 -8.36 -12.66 -3.99
CA ALA A 120 -8.90 -13.72 -3.15
C ALA A 120 -9.87 -14.65 -3.91
N LEU A 121 -10.63 -14.15 -4.89
CA LEU A 121 -11.49 -15.00 -5.73
C LEU A 121 -10.68 -15.86 -6.73
N PHE A 122 -9.66 -15.30 -7.37
CA PHE A 122 -8.93 -15.99 -8.44
C PHE A 122 -7.76 -16.85 -7.95
N ILE A 123 -7.05 -16.40 -6.92
CA ILE A 123 -5.85 -17.07 -6.38
C ILE A 123 -5.99 -17.47 -4.90
N GLY A 124 -7.13 -17.18 -4.26
CA GLY A 124 -7.35 -17.50 -2.85
C GLY A 124 -7.28 -18.99 -2.54
N LYS A 125 -7.74 -19.87 -3.44
CA LYS A 125 -7.58 -21.33 -3.27
C LYS A 125 -6.11 -21.78 -3.31
N TRP A 126 -5.26 -21.07 -4.05
CA TRP A 126 -3.83 -21.37 -4.11
C TRP A 126 -3.08 -20.80 -2.90
N LEU A 127 -3.45 -19.59 -2.45
CA LEU A 127 -2.86 -18.93 -1.29
C LEU A 127 -3.34 -19.51 0.05
N TYR A 128 -4.60 -19.94 0.12
CA TYR A 128 -5.29 -20.48 1.29
C TYR A 128 -6.09 -21.72 0.90
N PRO A 129 -5.43 -22.88 0.69
CA PRO A 129 -6.10 -24.12 0.24
C PRO A 129 -7.24 -24.60 1.15
N GLN A 130 -7.20 -24.18 2.42
CA GLN A 130 -8.17 -24.53 3.46
C GLN A 130 -9.44 -23.66 3.42
N HIS A 131 -9.47 -22.58 2.63
CA HIS A 131 -10.60 -21.67 2.52
C HIS A 131 -11.12 -21.58 1.10
N THR A 132 -12.38 -21.97 0.91
CA THR A 132 -13.11 -21.78 -0.34
C THR A 132 -14.00 -20.55 -0.22
N ALA A 133 -13.90 -19.63 -1.17
CA ALA A 133 -14.79 -18.48 -1.23
C ALA A 133 -16.26 -18.94 -1.32
N SER A 134 -17.09 -18.41 -0.42
CA SER A 134 -18.53 -18.56 -0.45
C SER A 134 -19.15 -17.82 -1.64
N LYS A 135 -20.38 -18.20 -2.01
CA LYS A 135 -21.14 -17.50 -3.05
C LYS A 135 -21.32 -16.00 -2.73
N VAL A 136 -21.44 -15.66 -1.45
CA VAL A 136 -21.60 -14.27 -0.99
C VAL A 136 -20.31 -13.48 -1.21
N GLU A 137 -19.15 -14.04 -0.85
CA GLU A 137 -17.84 -13.40 -1.09
C GLU A 137 -17.58 -13.19 -2.59
N PHE A 138 -18.02 -14.15 -3.42
CA PHE A 138 -17.93 -14.02 -4.87
C PHE A 138 -18.79 -12.87 -5.41
N LEU A 139 -20.05 -12.75 -4.95
CA LEU A 139 -20.93 -11.64 -5.33
C LEU A 139 -20.40 -10.28 -4.87
N ILE A 140 -19.84 -10.20 -3.66
CA ILE A 140 -19.19 -9.00 -3.14
C ILE A 140 -18.01 -8.61 -4.04
N GLY A 141 -17.16 -9.56 -4.41
CA GLY A 141 -16.02 -9.30 -5.30
C GLY A 141 -16.44 -8.82 -6.69
N ILE A 142 -17.51 -9.39 -7.27
CA ILE A 142 -18.10 -8.90 -8.52
C ILE A 142 -18.60 -7.46 -8.36
N GLY A 143 -19.32 -7.15 -7.28
CA GLY A 143 -19.82 -5.79 -7.03
C GLY A 143 -18.68 -4.77 -6.93
N ILE A 144 -17.59 -5.12 -6.25
CA ILE A 144 -16.39 -4.29 -6.14
C ILE A 144 -15.73 -4.09 -7.51
N LEU A 145 -15.66 -5.14 -8.34
CA LEU A 145 -15.13 -5.04 -9.70
C LEU A 145 -15.96 -4.09 -10.56
N ILE A 146 -17.29 -4.24 -10.55
CA ILE A 146 -18.21 -3.36 -11.30
C ILE A 146 -18.03 -1.91 -10.85
N GLY A 147 -18.02 -1.65 -9.53
CA GLY A 147 -17.78 -0.31 -8.99
C GLY A 147 -16.44 0.28 -9.44
N SER A 148 -15.38 -0.54 -9.46
CA SER A 148 -14.06 -0.12 -9.94
C SER A 148 -14.06 0.23 -11.43
N ILE A 149 -14.78 -0.52 -12.27
CA ILE A 149 -14.93 -0.24 -13.70
C ILE A 149 -15.70 1.08 -13.92
N VAL A 150 -16.75 1.32 -13.15
CA VAL A 150 -17.53 2.58 -13.22
C VAL A 150 -16.63 3.77 -12.86
N LEU A 151 -15.83 3.66 -11.80
CA LEU A 151 -14.87 4.70 -11.41
C LEU A 151 -13.77 4.91 -12.46
N PHE A 152 -13.27 3.84 -13.07
CA PHE A 152 -12.31 3.91 -14.17
C PHE A 152 -12.89 4.67 -15.38
N TRP A 153 -14.14 4.38 -15.75
CA TRP A 153 -14.85 5.07 -16.82
C TRP A 153 -15.08 6.56 -16.50
N ALA A 154 -15.46 6.88 -15.25
CA ALA A 154 -15.60 8.26 -14.79
C ALA A 154 -14.27 9.04 -14.91
N SER A 155 -13.13 8.40 -14.62
CA SER A 155 -11.79 8.98 -14.81
C SER A 155 -11.53 9.37 -16.27
N LEU A 156 -11.84 8.46 -17.20
CA LEU A 156 -11.49 8.63 -18.62
C LEU A 156 -12.38 9.65 -19.32
N THR A 157 -13.59 9.88 -18.81
CA THR A 157 -14.54 10.83 -19.42
C THR A 157 -14.34 12.27 -18.94
N GLY A 158 -13.32 12.54 -18.12
CA GLY A 158 -13.02 13.89 -17.61
C GLY A 158 -14.01 14.38 -16.56
N HIS A 159 -14.88 13.51 -16.04
CA HIS A 159 -15.76 13.81 -14.91
C HIS A 159 -15.06 13.60 -13.56
N SER A 160 -13.73 13.48 -13.56
CA SER A 160 -12.89 13.38 -12.38
C SER A 160 -12.48 14.75 -11.84
N GLY A 161 -12.16 14.82 -10.54
CA GLY A 161 -11.67 16.04 -9.89
C GLY A 161 -10.27 16.50 -10.31
N ILE A 162 -9.61 15.78 -11.23
CA ILE A 162 -8.29 16.12 -11.78
C ILE A 162 -8.41 16.28 -13.30
N GLU A 163 -7.84 17.36 -13.84
CA GLU A 163 -7.72 17.56 -15.29
C GLU A 163 -6.79 16.52 -15.93
N MET A 164 -7.25 15.86 -16.99
CA MET A 164 -6.42 14.92 -17.73
C MET A 164 -5.32 15.65 -18.51
N ILE A 165 -4.10 15.57 -17.99
CA ILE A 165 -2.90 16.14 -18.64
C ILE A 165 -2.49 15.30 -19.87
N SER A 166 -2.58 13.96 -19.78
CA SER A 166 -2.22 13.05 -20.86
C SER A 166 -2.84 11.66 -20.67
N ILE A 167 -3.49 11.14 -21.71
CA ILE A 167 -4.10 9.80 -21.69
C ILE A 167 -3.08 8.69 -21.41
N ASP A 168 -1.85 8.80 -21.93
CA ASP A 168 -0.80 7.80 -21.72
C ASP A 168 -0.37 7.75 -20.24
N LEU A 169 -0.23 8.91 -19.60
CA LEU A 169 0.12 9.00 -18.18
C LEU A 169 -1.03 8.52 -17.28
N THR A 170 -2.27 8.83 -17.64
CA THR A 170 -3.46 8.32 -16.95
C THR A 170 -3.52 6.79 -17.01
N VAL A 171 -3.34 6.18 -18.19
CA VAL A 171 -3.32 4.71 -18.33
C VAL A 171 -2.18 4.09 -17.52
N LYS A 172 -0.99 4.66 -17.57
CA LYS A 172 0.15 4.19 -16.74
C LYS A 172 -0.16 4.31 -15.25
N GLY A 173 -0.84 5.38 -14.82
CA GLY A 173 -1.29 5.56 -13.44
C GLY A 173 -2.29 4.49 -13.00
N LEU A 174 -3.25 4.12 -13.86
CA LEU A 174 -4.22 3.06 -13.58
C LEU A 174 -3.56 1.67 -13.48
N ILE A 175 -2.60 1.39 -14.37
CA ILE A 175 -1.77 0.17 -14.29
C ILE A 175 -0.96 0.16 -12.99
N ALA A 176 -0.32 1.27 -12.65
CA ALA A 176 0.43 1.41 -11.42
C ALA A 176 -0.45 1.20 -10.18
N SER A 177 -1.67 1.76 -10.15
CA SER A 177 -2.65 1.53 -9.09
C SER A 177 -3.00 0.05 -8.91
N THR A 178 -3.15 -0.67 -10.03
CA THR A 178 -3.42 -2.12 -10.00
C THR A 178 -2.23 -2.89 -9.43
N ILE A 179 -1.01 -2.56 -9.86
CA ILE A 179 0.22 -3.15 -9.34
C ILE A 179 0.35 -2.87 -7.83
N SER A 180 0.01 -1.66 -7.38
CA SER A 180 -0.03 -1.32 -5.95
C SER A 180 -0.98 -2.23 -5.18
N GLY A 181 -2.21 -2.42 -5.68
CA GLY A 181 -3.20 -3.32 -5.05
C GLY A 181 -2.71 -4.76 -4.94
N ILE A 182 -2.10 -5.31 -6.00
CA ILE A 182 -1.48 -6.65 -5.97
C ILE A 182 -0.37 -6.70 -4.92
N GLY A 183 0.50 -5.70 -4.93
CA GLY A 183 1.58 -5.57 -3.97
C GLY A 183 1.08 -5.51 -2.53
N ALA A 184 0.00 -4.78 -2.26
CA ALA A 184 -0.59 -4.64 -0.94
C ALA A 184 -1.05 -5.99 -0.37
N VAL A 185 -1.70 -6.80 -1.20
CA VAL A 185 -2.09 -8.18 -0.84
C VAL A 185 -0.87 -9.04 -0.53
N LEU A 186 0.14 -9.03 -1.39
CA LEU A 186 1.36 -9.82 -1.22
C LEU A 186 2.13 -9.38 0.03
N ALA A 187 2.25 -8.08 0.27
CA ALA A 187 2.86 -7.54 1.47
C ALA A 187 2.10 -7.95 2.73
N ALA A 188 0.76 -7.99 2.72
CA ALA A 188 -0.03 -8.50 3.83
C ALA A 188 0.26 -9.99 4.10
N ILE A 189 0.38 -10.82 3.06
CA ILE A 189 0.74 -12.24 3.18
C ILE A 189 2.13 -12.42 3.79
N TYR A 190 3.14 -11.72 3.28
CA TYR A 190 4.51 -11.83 3.81
C TYR A 190 4.62 -11.28 5.23
N SER A 191 3.93 -10.17 5.53
CA SER A 191 3.83 -9.64 6.90
C SER A 191 3.19 -10.66 7.85
N LYS A 192 2.14 -11.36 7.41
CA LYS A 192 1.51 -12.41 8.20
C LYS A 192 2.44 -13.59 8.43
N ARG A 193 3.16 -14.07 7.40
CA ARG A 193 4.16 -15.15 7.56
C ARG A 193 5.27 -14.81 8.54
N LEU A 194 5.74 -13.56 8.55
CA LEU A 194 6.71 -13.07 9.55
C LEU A 194 6.08 -13.03 10.95
N SER A 195 4.85 -12.55 11.07
CA SER A 195 4.09 -12.55 12.34
C SER A 195 3.89 -13.96 12.89
N ASP A 196 3.48 -14.92 12.06
CA ASP A 196 3.29 -16.33 12.42
C ASP A 196 4.62 -16.98 12.83
N SER A 197 5.74 -16.49 12.28
CA SER A 197 7.08 -16.89 12.68
C SER A 197 7.50 -16.27 14.02
N GLY A 198 6.71 -15.35 14.60
CA GLY A 198 6.94 -14.70 15.90
C GLY A 198 7.59 -13.33 15.83
N TRP A 199 7.55 -12.65 14.68
CA TRP A 199 7.90 -11.22 14.59
C TRP A 199 6.74 -10.37 15.11
N SER A 200 7.03 -9.34 15.90
CA SER A 200 6.03 -8.37 16.30
C SER A 200 5.71 -7.38 15.16
N SER A 201 4.52 -6.80 15.16
CA SER A 201 4.10 -5.80 14.19
C SER A 201 5.03 -4.57 14.16
N THR A 202 5.54 -4.15 15.32
CA THR A 202 6.51 -3.04 15.43
C THR A 202 7.81 -3.38 14.72
N GLN A 203 8.39 -4.57 14.96
CA GLN A 203 9.62 -5.00 14.29
C GLN A 203 9.46 -5.07 12.78
N ILE A 204 8.33 -5.60 12.30
CA ILE A 204 8.05 -5.68 10.86
C ILE A 204 8.00 -4.27 10.27
N LEU A 205 7.34 -3.33 10.92
CA LEU A 205 7.16 -1.96 10.43
C LEU A 205 8.49 -1.18 10.42
N ASP A 206 9.29 -1.29 11.48
CA ASP A 206 10.61 -0.66 11.59
C ASP A 206 11.56 -1.06 10.45
N HIS A 207 11.42 -2.29 9.94
CA HIS A 207 12.32 -2.86 8.94
C HIS A 207 11.70 -2.91 7.52
N ARG A 208 10.51 -2.33 7.32
CA ARG A 208 9.77 -2.42 6.06
C ARG A 208 10.26 -1.43 4.99
N PHE A 209 11.06 -0.44 5.40
CA PHE A 209 11.39 0.73 4.58
C PHE A 209 12.81 0.70 3.97
N TYR A 210 13.54 -0.41 4.08
CA TYR A 210 14.94 -0.45 3.62
C TYR A 210 15.09 -0.40 2.10
N ALA A 211 14.16 -0.98 1.34
CA ALA A 211 14.22 -0.94 -0.12
C ALA A 211 13.67 0.38 -0.69
N ILE A 212 12.56 0.87 -0.13
CA ILE A 212 11.85 2.02 -0.69
C ILE A 212 12.65 3.33 -0.60
N ILE A 213 13.36 3.57 0.49
CA ILE A 213 14.13 4.80 0.69
C ILE A 213 15.23 4.97 -0.38
N PRO A 214 16.16 4.01 -0.58
CA PRO A 214 17.21 4.17 -1.59
C PRO A 214 16.66 4.19 -3.02
N ILE A 215 15.63 3.37 -3.34
CA ILE A 215 15.03 3.38 -4.68
C ILE A 215 14.37 4.73 -4.95
N ALA A 216 13.57 5.25 -4.02
CA ALA A 216 12.92 6.55 -4.17
C ALA A 216 13.95 7.69 -4.27
N ALA A 217 15.03 7.63 -3.51
CA ALA A 217 16.12 8.60 -3.61
C ALA A 217 16.76 8.60 -5.00
N VAL A 218 17.13 7.42 -5.53
CA VAL A 218 17.73 7.30 -6.88
C VAL A 218 16.77 7.83 -7.95
N LEU A 219 15.49 7.48 -7.87
CA LEU A 219 14.48 7.98 -8.82
C LEU A 219 14.28 9.50 -8.73
N ALA A 220 14.26 10.06 -7.52
CA ALA A 220 14.13 11.50 -7.32
C ALA A 220 15.34 12.25 -7.93
N PHE A 221 16.57 11.84 -7.61
CA PHE A 221 17.77 12.51 -8.11
C PHE A 221 17.96 12.37 -9.62
N THR A 222 17.61 11.22 -10.21
CA THR A 222 17.71 11.02 -11.66
C THR A 222 16.67 11.84 -12.42
N GLN A 223 15.45 11.95 -11.90
CA GLN A 223 14.41 12.78 -12.50
C GLN A 223 14.78 14.28 -12.46
N ASP A 224 15.24 14.79 -11.31
CA ASP A 224 15.64 16.19 -11.17
C ASP A 224 16.84 16.53 -12.08
N SER A 225 17.82 15.62 -12.19
CA SER A 225 18.96 15.78 -13.10
C SER A 225 18.55 15.86 -14.57
N LEU A 226 17.53 15.08 -14.98
CA LEU A 226 16.99 15.12 -16.34
C LEU A 226 16.30 16.47 -16.62
N TYR A 227 15.50 16.99 -15.68
CA TYR A 227 14.87 18.31 -15.82
C TYR A 227 15.91 19.43 -15.97
N VAL A 228 16.98 19.42 -15.17
CA VAL A 228 18.06 20.41 -15.25
C VAL A 228 18.82 20.31 -16.59
N THR A 229 19.02 19.10 -17.11
CA THR A 229 19.73 18.89 -18.38
C THR A 229 18.91 19.35 -19.58
N VAL A 230 17.59 19.07 -19.59
CA VAL A 230 16.69 19.55 -20.66
C VAL A 230 16.58 21.07 -20.65
N LEU A 231 16.51 21.71 -19.48
CA LEU A 231 16.49 23.17 -19.39
C LEU A 231 17.82 23.82 -19.81
N LYS A 232 18.95 23.12 -19.63
CA LYS A 232 20.27 23.59 -20.09
C LYS A 232 20.48 23.40 -21.59
N ASN A 233 19.95 22.33 -22.18
CA ASN A 233 20.13 21.99 -23.60
C ASN A 233 19.01 22.52 -24.51
N GLY A 234 17.94 23.07 -23.95
CA GLY A 234 16.85 23.73 -24.67
C GLY A 234 17.07 25.22 -24.94
N LYS A 235 18.32 25.70 -24.93
CA LYS A 235 18.72 27.02 -25.41
C LYS A 235 19.52 26.89 -26.70
#